data_AF-A0A1X3CZ12-F1
#
_entry.id   AF-A0A1X3CZ12-F1
#
_cell.length_a   1.000
_cell.length_b   1.000
_cell.length_c   1.000
_cell.angle_alpha   90.00
_cell.angle_beta   90.00
_cell.angle_gamma   90.00
#
_symmetry.space_group_name_H-M   'P 1'
#
loop_
_entity.id
_entity.type
_entity.pdbx_description
1 polymer ?
#
loop_
_entity_poly.entity_id
_entity_poly.type
_entity_poly.pdbx_seq_one_letter_code
_entity_poly.pdbx_strand_id
1 'polypeptide(L)' 'MNTYETALKQLDEIIAHLRSNQSAYCSEAEEQDSQALRFKTLKRVLSPNDQATIDKIAAYHAKHVTRQA' A
#
# COMPACT_ATOMS: atom_id res chain seq x y z
N MET A 1 -4.98 19.27 -0.42
CA MET A 1 -5.20 17.86 -0.79
C MET A 1 -5.78 17.15 0.42
N ASN A 2 -6.89 16.44 0.25
CA ASN A 2 -7.55 15.68 1.30
C ASN A 2 -6.66 14.51 1.75
N THR A 3 -6.48 14.30 3.06
CA THR A 3 -5.64 13.21 3.60
C THR A 3 -6.13 11.83 3.15
N TYR A 4 -7.45 11.67 3.00
CA TYR A 4 -8.06 10.47 2.45
C TYR A 4 -7.69 10.22 0.99
N GLU A 5 -7.78 11.25 0.12
CA GLU A 5 -7.41 11.12 -1.30
C GLU A 5 -5.91 10.79 -1.46
N THR A 6 -5.07 11.42 -0.63
CA THR A 6 -3.64 11.09 -0.57
C THR A 6 -3.43 9.63 -0.16
N ALA A 7 -4.14 9.13 0.85
CA ALA A 7 -4.04 7.74 1.29
C ALA A 7 -4.48 6.76 0.20
N LEU A 8 -5.53 7.06 -0.57
CA LEU A 8 -5.94 6.25 -1.71
C LEU A 8 -4.85 6.17 -2.79
N LYS A 9 -4.18 7.30 -3.06
CA LYS A 9 -3.05 7.34 -4.00
C LYS A 9 -1.85 6.53 -3.49
N GLN A 10 -1.51 6.69 -2.22
CA GLN A 10 -0.42 5.93 -1.58
C GLN A 10 -0.69 4.41 -1.60
N LEU A 11 -1.95 3.99 -1.44
CA LEU A 11 -2.32 2.59 -1.59
C LEU A 11 -2.08 2.08 -3.02
N ASP A 12 -2.40 2.87 -4.05
CA ASP A 12 -2.09 2.50 -5.44
C ASP A 12 -0.58 2.38 -5.67
N GLU A 13 0.20 3.31 -5.13
CA GLU A 13 1.67 3.31 -5.23
C GLU A 13 2.28 2.10 -4.51
N ILE A 14 1.79 1.74 -3.31
CA ILE A 14 2.19 0.52 -2.59
C ILE A 14 1.89 -0.74 -3.41
N ILE A 15 0.67 -0.85 -3.96
CA ILE A 15 0.26 -2.01 -4.76
C ILE A 15 1.13 -2.14 -6.02
N ALA A 16 1.41 -1.03 -6.69
CA ALA A 16 2.29 -1.00 -7.85
C ALA A 16 3.72 -1.39 -7.50
N HIS A 17 4.24 -0.89 -6.37
CA HIS A 17 5.58 -1.23 -5.88
C HIS A 17 5.72 -2.74 -5.60
N LEU A 18 4.77 -3.35 -4.89
CA LEU A 18 4.79 -4.79 -4.60
C LEU A 18 4.79 -5.64 -5.88
N ARG A 19 4.02 -5.24 -6.88
CA ARG A 19 3.94 -5.95 -8.17
C ARG A 19 5.19 -5.78 -9.03
N SER A 20 5.81 -4.60 -8.97
CA SER A 20 7.00 -4.29 -9.77
C SER A 20 8.28 -4.87 -9.15
N ASN A 21 8.26 -5.15 -7.85
CA ASN A 21 9.38 -5.70 -7.08
C ASN A 21 9.08 -7.11 -6.59
N GLN A 22 8.36 -7.90 -7.40
CA GLN A 22 8.11 -9.30 -7.06
C GLN A 22 9.42 -10.07 -6.93
N SER A 23 9.52 -10.88 -5.87
CA SER A 23 10.67 -11.74 -5.64
C SER A 23 10.76 -12.85 -6.69
N ALA A 24 11.98 -13.30 -6.99
CA ALA A 24 12.21 -14.48 -7.81
C ALA A 24 11.91 -15.79 -7.08
N TYR A 25 11.76 -15.73 -5.74
CA TYR A 25 11.40 -16.88 -4.92
C TYR A 25 9.88 -17.00 -4.81
N CYS A 26 9.34 -18.17 -5.20
CA CYS A 26 7.91 -18.42 -5.29
C CYS A 26 7.15 -18.06 -4.00
N SER A 27 7.65 -18.51 -2.84
CA SER A 27 7.00 -18.24 -1.54
C SER A 27 6.96 -16.76 -1.17
N GLU A 28 7.99 -15.99 -1.55
CA GLU A 28 8.02 -14.55 -1.29
C GLU A 28 7.10 -13.79 -2.26
N ALA A 29 7.06 -14.21 -3.54
CA ALA A 29 6.15 -13.64 -4.53
C ALA A 29 4.67 -13.87 -4.14
N GLU A 30 4.33 -15.07 -3.64
CA GLU A 30 3.00 -15.38 -3.12
C GLU A 30 2.61 -14.52 -1.92
N GLU A 31 3.57 -14.25 -1.03
CA GLU A 31 3.35 -13.34 0.10
C GLU A 31 3.10 -11.90 -0.39
N GLN A 32 3.91 -11.41 -1.34
CA GLN A 32 3.75 -10.08 -1.91
C GLN A 32 2.41 -9.92 -2.64
N ASP A 33 1.94 -10.95 -3.33
CA ASP A 33 0.62 -10.97 -3.97
C ASP A 33 -0.51 -10.95 -2.94
N SER A 34 -0.37 -11.72 -1.86
CA SER A 34 -1.31 -11.71 -0.74
C SER A 34 -1.36 -10.34 -0.06
N GLN A 35 -0.21 -9.68 0.12
CA GLN A 35 -0.14 -8.31 0.63
C GLN A 35 -0.80 -7.31 -0.33
N ALA A 36 -0.54 -7.40 -1.64
CA ALA A 36 -1.18 -6.54 -2.64
C ALA A 36 -2.71 -6.70 -2.64
N LEU A 37 -3.23 -7.92 -2.46
CA LEU A 37 -4.66 -8.16 -2.33
C LEU A 37 -5.23 -7.52 -1.06
N ARG A 38 -4.53 -7.61 0.08
CA ARG A 38 -4.93 -6.95 1.34
C ARG A 38 -5.02 -5.43 1.17
N PHE A 39 -4.04 -4.80 0.53
CA PHE A 39 -4.08 -3.35 0.28
C PHE A 39 -5.20 -2.94 -0.69
N LYS A 40 -5.50 -3.77 -1.70
CA LYS A 40 -6.68 -3.54 -2.56
C LYS A 40 -7.99 -3.59 -1.80
N THR A 41 -8.15 -4.57 -0.91
CA THR A 41 -9.33 -4.68 -0.06
C THR A 41 -9.42 -3.48 0.88
N LEU A 42 -8.31 -3.09 1.51
CA LEU A 42 -8.23 -1.91 2.37
C LEU A 42 -8.68 -0.65 1.62
N LYS A 43 -8.20 -0.43 0.40
CA LYS A 43 -8.60 0.73 -0.43
C LYS A 43 -10.11 0.82 -0.63
N ARG A 44 -10.80 -0.32 -0.77
CA ARG A 44 -12.26 -0.36 -0.99
C ARG A 44 -13.06 -0.03 0.26
N VAL A 45 -12.52 -0.34 1.44
CA VAL A 45 -13.23 -0.19 2.72
C VAL A 45 -12.74 1.01 3.54
N LEU A 46 -11.69 1.70 3.07
CA LEU A 46 -11.11 2.84 3.77
C LEU A 46 -12.16 3.95 3.90
N SER A 47 -12.35 4.42 5.13
CA SER A 47 -13.22 5.54 5.44
C SER A 47 -12.42 6.85 5.50
N PRO A 48 -12.96 7.98 5.02
CA PRO A 48 -12.31 9.29 5.16
C PRO A 48 -12.13 9.72 6.63
N ASN A 49 -12.89 9.14 7.55
CA ASN A 49 -12.80 9.44 8.99
C ASN A 49 -11.85 8.50 9.75
N ASP A 50 -11.30 7.47 9.10
CA ASP A 50 -10.36 6.53 9.73
C ASP A 50 -8.92 7.05 9.66
N GLN A 51 -8.66 8.10 10.45
CA GLN A 51 -7.37 8.77 10.46
C GLN A 51 -6.23 7.84 10.90
N ALA A 52 -6.49 6.93 11.85
CA ALA A 52 -5.50 5.98 12.32
C ALA A 52 -5.00 5.04 11.22
N THR A 53 -5.90 4.60 10.34
CA THR A 53 -5.53 3.77 9.19
C THR A 53 -4.84 4.60 8.10
N ILE A 54 -5.29 5.84 7.86
CA ILE A 54 -4.63 6.78 6.95
C ILE A 54 -3.18 7.03 7.36
N ASP A 55 -2.90 7.26 8.64
CA ASP A 55 -1.56 7.50 9.16
C ASP A 55 -0.65 6.26 8.99
N LYS A 56 -1.21 5.06 9.20
CA LYS A 56 -0.48 3.79 8.96
C LYS A 56 -0.13 3.60 7.49
N ILE A 57 -1.03 3.94 6.57
CA ILE A 57 -0.76 3.90 5.12
C ILE A 57 0.39 4.84 4.78
N ALA A 58 0.35 6.07 5.28
CA ALA A 58 1.40 7.06 5.04
C ALA A 58 2.77 6.60 5.57
N ALA A 59 2.81 6.05 6.79
CA ALA A 59 4.04 5.52 7.38
C ALA A 59 4.61 4.32 6.58
N TYR A 60 3.74 3.39 6.15
CA TYR A 60 4.16 2.26 5.31
C TYR A 60 4.69 2.75 3.96
N HIS A 61 3.97 3.65 3.30
CA HIS A 61 4.36 4.23 2.01
C HIS A 61 5.74 4.92 2.10
N ALA A 62 5.95 5.76 3.12
CA ALA A 62 7.22 6.45 3.32
C ALA A 62 8.39 5.47 3.53
N LYS A 63 8.16 4.38 4.25
CA LYS A 63 9.18 3.37 4.57
C LYS A 63 9.57 2.52 3.36
N HIS A 64 8.60 2.15 2.52
CA HIS A 64 8.79 1.12 1.49
C HIS A 64 8.81 1.66 0.06
N VAL A 65 8.07 2.73 -0.23
CA VAL A 65 7.92 3.27 -1.60
C VAL A 65 8.77 4.52 -1.79
N THR A 66 8.64 5.52 -0.91
CA THR A 66 9.34 6.82 -1.08
C THR A 66 10.84 6.72 -0.83
N ARG A 67 11.29 5.73 -0.05
CA ARG A 67 12.71 5.57 0.31
C ARG A 67 13.58 4.99 -0.82
N GLN A 68 13.00 4.71 -1.99
CA GLN A 68 13.68 4.15 -3.16
C GLN A 68 13.78 5.11 -4.35
N ALA A 69 13.39 6.38 -4.17
CA ALA A 69 13.56 7.44 -5.17
C ALA A 69 14.77 8.33 -4.87
#